data_AF-A0A0C2Y6E5-F1
#
_entry.id   AF-A0A0C2Y6E5-F1
#
_cell.length_a   1.000
_cell.length_b   1.000
_cell.length_c   1.000
_cell.angle_alpha   90.00
_cell.angle_beta   90.00
_cell.angle_gamma   90.00
#
_symmetry.space_group_name_H-M   'P 1'
#
loop_
_entity.id
_entity.type
_entity.pdbx_description
1 polymer ?
#
loop_
_entity_poly.entity_id
_entity_poly.type
_entity_poly.pdbx_seq_one_letter_code
_entity_poly.pdbx_strand_id
1 'polypeptide(L)'
;MVNFPAPIGGTSLPPDFGPSILFAVLYGLLVPLMAYRMFDRRSRSALLIGTISFSIERVVIFSLRAVQAHNESKRYSKGLATYMQISFGLGFIGIANDLVNLIRCLLVNATYGSERYSESPAASSKGGLLSPPPEGTPDLPRVRFWARRFTDLLGPAFLAATVPGIIANSHYSKVFDDQNQADKTAKNRIISSAIALALTVLCISVALWGKVKLPRMHKRPVLVLGQLCILLSIIPIYRLSVMHYRIDVLRGPDPLNSSSAKALFYIFHVLPEWLAICVLISENVRKTFGTGLFGDWRGKDETETEKTKRLAKRAAKEEKKKGISMEKLKQGDIGEKGKKENGLVVTQESV
;
A
#
# COMPACT_ATOMS: atom_id res chain seq x y z
N MET A 1 -14.23 -40.13 -4.03
CA MET A 1 -14.55 -38.69 -3.93
C MET A 1 -13.31 -37.99 -3.42
N VAL A 2 -13.00 -36.80 -3.95
CA VAL A 2 -11.81 -36.03 -3.57
C VAL A 2 -12.18 -35.09 -2.45
N ASN A 3 -11.45 -35.16 -1.34
CA ASN A 3 -11.58 -34.25 -0.21
C ASN A 3 -10.68 -33.04 -0.42
N PHE A 4 -11.27 -31.88 -0.68
CA PHE A 4 -10.53 -30.65 -0.97
C PHE A 4 -10.75 -29.55 0.06
N PRO A 5 -9.77 -28.62 0.23
CA PRO A 5 -9.92 -27.53 1.19
C PRO A 5 -11.11 -26.64 0.83
N ALA A 6 -11.97 -26.39 1.82
CA ALA A 6 -13.12 -25.54 1.66
C ALA A 6 -12.71 -24.13 1.18
N PRO A 7 -13.46 -23.51 0.26
CA PRO A 7 -13.16 -22.15 -0.17
C PRO A 7 -13.34 -21.19 1.00
N ILE A 8 -12.37 -20.30 1.20
CA ILE A 8 -12.44 -19.27 2.24
C ILE A 8 -13.62 -18.37 1.95
N GLY A 9 -14.48 -18.19 2.95
CA GLY A 9 -15.76 -17.49 2.81
C GLY A 9 -16.88 -18.32 2.18
N GLY A 10 -16.69 -19.62 1.94
CA GLY A 10 -17.69 -20.52 1.39
C GLY A 10 -18.12 -20.18 -0.05
N THR A 11 -19.13 -20.89 -0.55
CA THR A 11 -19.75 -20.63 -1.86
C THR A 11 -20.73 -19.46 -1.76
N SER A 12 -20.78 -18.59 -2.76
CA SER A 12 -21.62 -17.38 -2.73
C SER A 12 -23.11 -17.75 -2.75
N LEU A 13 -23.75 -17.78 -1.58
CA LEU A 13 -25.16 -18.16 -1.40
C LEU A 13 -26.06 -16.90 -1.38
N PRO A 14 -27.39 -17.02 -1.53
CA PRO A 14 -28.28 -15.86 -1.52
C PRO A 14 -28.08 -14.88 -0.33
N PRO A 15 -27.78 -15.33 0.91
CA PRO A 15 -27.47 -14.42 2.02
C PRO A 15 -26.20 -13.57 1.83
N ASP A 16 -25.27 -13.96 0.95
CA ASP A 16 -24.06 -13.16 0.64
C ASP A 16 -24.38 -11.94 -0.23
N PHE A 17 -25.58 -11.83 -0.83
CA PHE A 17 -25.93 -10.77 -1.77
C PHE A 17 -25.82 -9.37 -1.16
N GLY A 18 -26.51 -9.12 -0.04
CA GLY A 18 -26.51 -7.82 0.64
C GLY A 18 -25.10 -7.38 1.08
N PRO A 19 -24.38 -8.20 1.87
CA PRO A 19 -23.01 -7.88 2.28
C PRO A 19 -22.05 -7.66 1.10
N SER A 20 -22.19 -8.43 0.00
CA SER A 20 -21.35 -8.24 -1.19
C SER A 20 -21.59 -6.88 -1.85
N ILE A 21 -22.84 -6.46 -2.02
CA ILE A 21 -23.15 -5.13 -2.55
C ILE A 21 -22.60 -4.03 -1.62
N LEU A 22 -22.81 -4.18 -0.31
CA LEU A 22 -22.31 -3.22 0.68
C LEU A 22 -20.80 -3.03 0.55
N PHE A 23 -20.02 -4.11 0.55
CA PHE A 23 -18.57 -4.01 0.41
C PHE A 23 -18.13 -3.52 -0.97
N ALA A 24 -18.84 -3.87 -2.05
CA ALA A 24 -18.55 -3.31 -3.38
C ALA A 24 -18.70 -1.78 -3.37
N VAL A 25 -19.75 -1.25 -2.75
CA VAL A 25 -19.97 0.20 -2.59
C VAL A 25 -18.90 0.82 -1.70
N LEU A 26 -18.62 0.21 -0.54
CA LEU A 26 -17.60 0.72 0.39
C LEU A 26 -16.21 0.78 -0.25
N TYR A 27 -15.81 -0.20 -1.04
CA TYR A 27 -14.57 -0.16 -1.81
C TYR A 27 -14.65 0.86 -2.96
N GLY A 28 -15.79 0.97 -3.63
CA GLY A 28 -16.03 1.95 -4.69
C GLY A 28 -15.89 3.40 -4.20
N LEU A 29 -16.36 3.70 -2.99
CA LEU A 29 -16.21 5.02 -2.36
C LEU A 29 -14.75 5.38 -2.04
N LEU A 30 -13.85 4.40 -1.89
CA LEU A 30 -12.43 4.66 -1.70
C LEU A 30 -11.73 5.06 -3.01
N VAL A 31 -12.25 4.66 -4.17
CA VAL A 31 -11.61 4.92 -5.47
C VAL A 31 -11.49 6.42 -5.80
N PRO A 32 -12.53 7.27 -5.63
CA PRO A 32 -12.38 8.73 -5.79
C PRO A 32 -11.33 9.34 -4.84
N LEU A 33 -11.27 8.86 -3.60
CA LEU A 33 -10.29 9.33 -2.62
C LEU A 33 -8.86 8.94 -3.03
N MET A 34 -8.68 7.72 -3.55
CA MET A 34 -7.40 7.28 -4.12
C MET A 34 -6.99 8.13 -5.32
N ALA A 35 -7.91 8.37 -6.25
CA ALA A 35 -7.67 9.20 -7.43
C ALA A 35 -7.25 10.61 -7.01
N TYR A 36 -7.99 11.25 -6.10
CA TYR A 36 -7.63 12.55 -5.53
C TYR A 36 -6.20 12.55 -4.98
N ARG A 37 -5.82 11.51 -4.21
CA ARG A 37 -4.49 11.39 -3.62
C ARG A 37 -3.38 11.19 -4.65
N MET A 38 -3.66 10.55 -5.78
CA MET A 38 -2.71 10.40 -6.89
C MET A 38 -2.50 11.72 -7.65
N PHE A 39 -3.53 12.56 -7.77
CA PHE A 39 -3.45 13.85 -8.47
C PHE A 39 -2.84 14.96 -7.61
N ASP A 40 -3.11 14.99 -6.29
CA ASP A 40 -2.50 16.00 -5.42
C ASP A 40 -0.99 15.78 -5.27
N ARG A 41 -0.21 16.74 -5.78
CA ARG A 41 1.25 16.77 -5.72
C ARG A 41 1.80 16.67 -4.29
N ARG A 42 1.01 17.07 -3.29
CA ARG A 42 1.41 17.03 -1.88
C ARG A 42 1.22 15.65 -1.24
N SER A 43 0.30 14.82 -1.74
CA SER A 43 0.01 13.50 -1.18
C SER A 43 0.47 12.32 -2.03
N ARG A 44 0.67 12.50 -3.34
CA ARG A 44 1.01 11.40 -4.24
C ARG A 44 2.25 10.63 -3.79
N SER A 45 2.12 9.30 -3.71
CA SER A 45 3.19 8.38 -3.37
C SER A 45 3.03 7.11 -4.22
N ALA A 46 4.11 6.69 -4.88
CA ALA A 46 4.13 5.46 -5.66
C ALA A 46 4.06 4.19 -4.78
N LEU A 47 4.31 4.34 -3.47
CA LEU A 47 4.31 3.22 -2.52
C LEU A 47 2.94 2.58 -2.30
N LEU A 48 1.85 3.25 -2.67
CA LEU A 48 0.48 2.75 -2.47
C LEU A 48 -0.16 2.20 -3.76
N ILE A 49 0.59 2.09 -4.86
CA ILE A 49 0.04 1.61 -6.14
C ILE A 49 -0.53 0.19 -6.00
N GLY A 50 0.13 -0.67 -5.21
CA GLY A 50 -0.35 -2.02 -4.91
C GLY A 50 -1.70 -1.98 -4.19
N THR A 51 -1.76 -1.27 -3.06
CA THR A 51 -2.99 -1.05 -2.30
C THR A 51 -4.14 -0.49 -3.16
N ILE A 52 -3.86 0.49 -4.03
CA ILE A 52 -4.87 1.09 -4.92
C ILE A 52 -5.40 0.05 -5.92
N SER A 53 -4.50 -0.70 -6.55
CA SER A 53 -4.86 -1.74 -7.52
C SER A 53 -5.74 -2.82 -6.88
N PHE A 54 -5.37 -3.30 -5.68
CA PHE A 54 -6.16 -4.28 -4.93
C PHE A 54 -7.53 -3.75 -4.51
N SER A 55 -7.66 -2.48 -4.12
CA SER A 55 -8.96 -1.91 -3.79
C SER A 55 -9.90 -1.86 -4.98
N ILE A 56 -9.39 -1.56 -6.18
CA ILE A 56 -10.19 -1.60 -7.41
C ILE A 56 -10.60 -3.05 -7.70
N GLU A 57 -9.68 -3.99 -7.55
CA GLU A 57 -9.97 -5.42 -7.68
C GLU A 57 -11.08 -5.87 -6.73
N ARG A 58 -11.11 -5.36 -5.48
CA ARG A 58 -12.17 -5.68 -4.52
C ARG A 58 -13.56 -5.25 -4.96
N VAL A 59 -13.71 -4.14 -5.67
CA VAL A 59 -14.99 -3.75 -6.27
C VAL A 59 -15.46 -4.84 -7.25
N VAL A 60 -14.57 -5.34 -8.10
CA VAL A 60 -14.87 -6.40 -9.07
C VAL A 60 -15.22 -7.71 -8.36
N ILE A 61 -14.42 -8.13 -7.38
CA ILE A 61 -14.62 -9.37 -6.63
C ILE A 61 -15.98 -9.39 -5.93
N PHE A 62 -16.35 -8.32 -5.23
CA PHE A 62 -17.63 -8.27 -4.52
C PHE A 62 -18.83 -8.13 -5.47
N SER A 63 -18.65 -7.45 -6.62
CA SER A 63 -19.67 -7.42 -7.67
C SER A 63 -19.91 -8.83 -8.25
N LEU A 64 -18.84 -9.58 -8.53
CA LEU A 64 -18.95 -10.97 -8.98
C LEU A 64 -19.56 -11.88 -7.92
N ARG A 65 -19.22 -11.68 -6.65
CA ARG A 65 -19.78 -12.42 -5.52
C ARG A 65 -21.28 -12.17 -5.37
N ALA A 66 -21.75 -10.93 -5.54
CA ALA A 66 -23.17 -10.60 -5.57
C ALA A 66 -23.89 -11.30 -6.74
N VAL A 67 -23.28 -11.33 -7.93
CA VAL A 67 -23.84 -12.04 -9.09
C VAL A 67 -23.93 -13.55 -8.84
N GLN A 68 -22.92 -14.16 -8.21
CA GLN A 68 -22.95 -15.59 -7.86
C GLN A 68 -23.98 -15.92 -6.77
N ALA A 69 -24.24 -14.99 -5.84
CA ALA A 69 -25.28 -15.14 -4.82
C ALA A 69 -26.67 -15.29 -5.48
N HIS A 70 -26.93 -14.54 -6.54
CA HIS A 70 -28.21 -14.53 -7.25
C HIS A 70 -28.34 -15.62 -8.33
N ASN A 71 -27.24 -15.96 -9.01
CA ASN A 71 -27.25 -16.89 -10.15
C ASN A 71 -26.57 -18.22 -9.80
N GLU A 72 -27.38 -19.28 -9.70
CA GLU A 72 -26.92 -20.63 -9.36
C GLU A 72 -25.91 -21.21 -10.37
N SER A 73 -26.08 -20.96 -11.68
CA SER A 73 -25.14 -21.42 -12.71
C SER A 73 -23.73 -20.83 -12.51
N LYS A 74 -23.66 -19.56 -12.08
CA LYS A 74 -22.39 -18.85 -11.83
C LYS A 74 -21.80 -19.19 -10.46
N ARG A 75 -22.63 -19.57 -9.49
CA ARG A 75 -22.24 -19.94 -8.13
C ARG A 75 -21.21 -21.08 -8.11
N TYR A 76 -21.39 -22.07 -8.98
CA TYR A 76 -20.53 -23.26 -9.04
C TYR A 76 -19.46 -23.19 -10.13
N SER A 77 -19.23 -22.01 -10.71
CA SER A 77 -18.15 -21.83 -11.68
C SER A 77 -16.79 -22.03 -11.02
N LYS A 78 -16.08 -23.10 -11.43
CA LYS A 78 -14.71 -23.40 -10.96
C LYS A 78 -13.79 -22.19 -11.16
N GLY A 79 -13.89 -21.50 -12.30
CA GLY A 79 -13.06 -20.34 -12.62
C GLY A 79 -13.29 -19.15 -11.68
N LEU A 80 -14.56 -18.81 -11.39
CA LEU A 80 -14.87 -17.72 -10.47
C LEU A 80 -14.45 -18.06 -9.03
N ALA A 81 -14.67 -19.31 -8.59
CA ALA A 81 -14.21 -19.78 -7.28
C ALA A 81 -12.68 -19.67 -7.17
N THR A 82 -11.93 -20.14 -8.17
CA THR A 82 -10.48 -19.99 -8.23
C THR A 82 -10.06 -18.52 -8.14
N TYR A 83 -10.66 -17.65 -8.95
CA TYR A 83 -10.33 -16.22 -8.97
C TYR A 83 -10.54 -15.56 -7.60
N MET A 84 -11.65 -15.84 -6.93
CA MET A 84 -11.92 -15.32 -5.58
C MET A 84 -10.91 -15.83 -4.55
N GLN A 85 -10.56 -17.12 -4.59
CA GLN A 85 -9.58 -17.70 -3.65
C GLN A 85 -8.17 -17.13 -3.86
N ILE A 86 -7.76 -16.86 -5.11
CA ILE A 86 -6.52 -16.14 -5.42
C ILE A 86 -6.59 -14.75 -4.79
N SER A 87 -7.62 -13.99 -5.13
CA SER A 87 -7.72 -12.59 -4.78
C SER A 87 -7.79 -12.38 -3.25
N PHE A 88 -8.58 -13.18 -2.52
CA PHE A 88 -8.61 -13.13 -1.05
C PHE A 88 -7.30 -13.64 -0.44
N GLY A 89 -6.61 -14.57 -1.09
CA GLY A 89 -5.29 -15.05 -0.72
C GLY A 89 -4.19 -14.00 -0.77
N LEU A 90 -4.20 -13.18 -1.82
CA LEU A 90 -3.07 -12.30 -2.14
C LEU A 90 -3.27 -10.85 -1.71
N GLY A 91 -4.52 -10.37 -1.63
CA GLY A 91 -4.80 -8.95 -1.39
C GLY A 91 -4.13 -8.39 -0.14
N PHE A 92 -4.32 -9.03 1.02
CA PHE A 92 -3.73 -8.56 2.27
C PHE A 92 -2.20 -8.65 2.29
N ILE A 93 -1.60 -9.60 1.56
CA ILE A 93 -0.14 -9.74 1.44
C ILE A 93 0.42 -8.57 0.63
N GLY A 94 -0.27 -8.14 -0.42
CA GLY A 94 0.09 -6.95 -1.19
C GLY A 94 0.12 -5.69 -0.34
N ILE A 95 -0.90 -5.49 0.51
CA ILE A 95 -0.96 -4.35 1.44
C ILE A 95 0.17 -4.46 2.48
N ALA A 96 0.44 -5.65 3.02
CA ALA A 96 1.53 -5.86 3.97
C ALA A 96 2.90 -5.53 3.37
N ASN A 97 3.12 -5.83 2.08
CA ASN A 97 4.35 -5.43 1.38
C ASN A 97 4.49 -3.90 1.26
N ASP A 98 3.40 -3.16 1.05
CA ASP A 98 3.42 -1.69 1.08
C ASP A 98 3.84 -1.18 2.48
N LEU A 99 3.43 -1.86 3.57
CA LEU A 99 3.86 -1.52 4.93
C LEU A 99 5.37 -1.69 5.16
N VAL A 100 6.01 -2.68 4.52
CA VAL A 100 7.48 -2.85 4.59
C VAL A 100 8.19 -1.62 4.03
N ASN A 101 7.69 -1.06 2.93
CA ASN A 101 8.25 0.16 2.35
C ASN A 101 8.06 1.38 3.26
N LEU A 102 6.93 1.46 3.98
CA LEU A 102 6.68 2.50 4.99
C LEU A 102 7.62 2.33 6.19
N ILE A 103 7.82 1.11 6.68
CA ILE A 103 8.79 0.79 7.75
C ILE A 103 10.19 1.21 7.35
N ARG A 104 10.62 0.88 6.12
CA ARG A 104 11.93 1.30 5.61
C ARG A 104 12.11 2.80 5.72
N CYS A 105 11.16 3.57 5.17
CA CYS A 105 11.23 5.02 5.21
C CYS A 105 11.27 5.54 6.65
N LEU A 106 10.46 4.98 7.53
CA LEU A 106 10.38 5.37 8.93
C LEU A 106 11.72 5.13 9.66
N LEU A 107 12.31 3.94 9.52
CA LEU A 107 13.60 3.60 10.14
C LEU A 107 14.72 4.45 9.55
N VAL A 108 14.80 4.53 8.22
CA VAL A 108 15.88 5.25 7.52
C VAL A 108 15.84 6.74 7.84
N ASN A 109 14.66 7.38 7.81
CA ASN A 109 14.53 8.81 8.11
C ASN A 109 14.98 9.15 9.54
N ALA A 110 14.77 8.26 10.51
CA ALA A 110 15.18 8.46 11.90
C ALA A 110 16.70 8.35 12.14
N THR A 111 17.47 7.83 11.16
CA THR A 111 18.93 7.64 11.26
C THR A 111 19.75 8.79 10.68
N TYR A 112 19.13 9.76 10.01
CA TYR A 112 19.85 10.88 9.41
C TYR A 112 20.25 11.93 10.46
N GLY A 113 21.51 12.35 10.42
CA GLY A 113 22.05 13.52 11.14
C GLY A 113 21.78 14.83 10.40
N SER A 114 22.19 15.94 11.01
CA SER A 114 22.03 17.32 10.48
C SER A 114 22.62 17.49 9.07
N GLU A 115 23.87 17.08 8.88
CA GLU A 115 24.61 17.29 7.62
C GLU A 115 24.03 16.51 6.43
N ARG A 116 23.55 15.29 6.68
CA ARG A 116 23.06 14.38 5.62
C ARG A 116 21.54 14.35 5.48
N TYR A 117 20.79 15.11 6.28
CA TYR A 117 19.34 15.10 6.22
C TYR A 117 18.78 15.45 4.83
N SER A 118 19.47 16.31 4.08
CA SER A 118 19.10 16.67 2.70
C SER A 118 19.01 15.50 1.73
N GLU A 119 19.61 14.35 2.07
CA GLU A 119 19.54 13.10 1.31
C GLU A 119 18.30 12.27 1.64
N SER A 120 17.72 12.47 2.82
CA SER A 120 16.58 11.68 3.30
C SER A 120 15.36 11.84 2.37
N PRO A 121 14.55 10.78 2.19
CA PRO A 121 13.24 10.91 1.56
C PRO A 121 12.35 11.97 2.23
N ALA A 122 12.48 12.14 3.55
CA ALA A 122 11.73 13.13 4.32
C ALA A 122 12.06 14.57 3.91
N ALA A 123 13.30 14.90 3.56
CA ALA A 123 13.69 16.24 3.12
C ALA A 123 12.98 16.69 1.83
N SER A 124 12.51 15.74 1.01
CA SER A 124 11.70 16.03 -0.19
C SER A 124 10.22 16.31 0.11
N SER A 125 9.77 16.06 1.34
CA SER A 125 8.36 16.13 1.75
C SER A 125 8.10 17.42 2.51
N LYS A 126 7.41 18.37 1.88
CA LYS A 126 7.06 19.66 2.49
C LYS A 126 6.00 19.48 3.57
N GLY A 127 6.25 20.00 4.77
CA GLY A 127 5.31 19.96 5.90
C GLY A 127 5.03 18.54 6.41
N GLY A 128 6.04 17.67 6.37
CA GLY A 128 5.97 16.35 7.00
C GLY A 128 6.06 16.43 8.52
N LEU A 129 5.64 15.36 9.21
CA LEU A 129 5.79 15.25 10.65
C LEU A 129 7.25 15.11 11.10
N LEU A 130 8.11 14.61 10.20
CA LEU A 130 9.55 14.50 10.43
C LEU A 130 10.22 15.85 10.15
N SER A 131 10.53 16.58 11.21
CA SER A 131 11.29 17.82 11.14
C SER A 131 12.78 17.54 10.89
N PRO A 132 13.52 18.48 10.27
CA PRO A 132 14.97 18.39 10.19
C PRO A 132 15.61 18.17 11.55
N PRO A 133 16.70 17.38 11.64
CA PRO A 133 17.45 17.22 12.88
C PRO A 133 18.01 18.58 13.34
N PRO A 134 18.07 18.85 14.65
CA PRO A 134 18.86 19.95 15.19
C PRO A 134 20.30 19.90 14.69
N GLU A 135 20.92 21.05 14.48
CA GLU A 135 22.33 21.14 14.11
C GLU A 135 23.20 20.39 15.13
N GLY A 136 24.24 19.70 14.65
CA GLY A 136 25.09 18.84 15.49
C GLY A 136 24.53 17.45 15.80
N THR A 137 23.30 17.12 15.39
CA THR A 137 22.79 15.74 15.54
C THR A 137 23.67 14.75 14.76
N PRO A 138 24.22 13.71 15.40
CA PRO A 138 25.11 12.75 14.75
C PRO A 138 24.35 11.85 13.76
N ASP A 139 25.04 11.45 12.70
CA ASP A 139 24.53 10.52 11.69
C ASP A 139 24.72 9.06 12.14
N LEU A 140 23.76 8.17 11.82
CA LEU A 140 23.82 6.75 12.17
C LEU A 140 23.87 5.84 10.91
N PRO A 141 24.98 5.87 10.13
CA PRO A 141 25.04 5.20 8.82
C PRO A 141 24.98 3.67 8.91
N ARG A 142 25.59 3.07 9.95
CA ARG A 142 25.54 1.61 10.16
C ARG A 142 24.12 1.10 10.38
N VAL A 143 23.35 1.82 11.19
CA VAL A 143 21.94 1.46 11.47
C VAL A 143 21.09 1.62 10.22
N ARG A 144 21.32 2.69 9.44
CA ARG A 144 20.64 2.91 8.16
C ARG A 144 20.92 1.80 7.16
N PHE A 145 22.17 1.38 7.03
CA PHE A 145 22.58 0.29 6.16
C PHE A 145 21.82 -1.00 6.51
N TRP A 146 21.81 -1.38 7.78
CA TRP A 146 21.11 -2.57 8.24
C TRP A 146 19.59 -2.46 8.11
N ALA A 147 19.00 -1.29 8.39
CA ALA A 147 17.58 -1.06 8.20
C ALA A 147 17.16 -1.30 6.74
N ARG A 148 17.95 -0.77 5.78
CA ARG A 148 17.73 -1.01 4.35
C ARG A 148 17.83 -2.49 4.01
N ARG A 149 18.93 -3.15 4.39
CA ARG A 149 19.16 -4.59 4.09
C ARG A 149 18.08 -5.49 4.67
N PHE A 150 17.64 -5.20 5.89
CA PHE A 150 16.55 -5.93 6.50
C PHE A 150 15.25 -5.76 5.72
N THR A 151 14.89 -4.53 5.33
CA THR A 151 13.67 -4.31 4.52
C THR A 151 13.79 -4.81 3.08
N ASP A 152 14.99 -4.78 2.49
CA ASP A 152 15.32 -5.37 1.20
C ASP A 152 15.14 -6.89 1.21
N LEU A 153 15.34 -7.55 2.36
CA LEU A 153 15.07 -8.97 2.55
C LEU A 153 13.58 -9.22 2.82
N LEU A 154 12.94 -8.35 3.60
CA LEU A 154 11.56 -8.51 4.03
C LEU A 154 10.55 -8.37 2.89
N GLY A 155 10.76 -7.44 1.96
CA GLY A 155 9.88 -7.26 0.79
C GLY A 155 9.78 -8.54 -0.06
N PRO A 156 10.89 -9.10 -0.55
CA PRO A 156 10.92 -10.40 -1.22
C PRO A 156 10.38 -11.54 -0.36
N ALA A 157 10.51 -11.51 0.97
CA ALA A 157 9.92 -12.52 1.84
C ALA A 157 8.38 -12.52 1.79
N PHE A 158 7.75 -11.33 1.73
CA PHE A 158 6.30 -11.24 1.48
C PHE A 158 5.93 -11.74 0.09
N LEU A 159 6.72 -11.39 -0.94
CA LEU A 159 6.51 -11.93 -2.30
C LEU A 159 6.68 -13.46 -2.31
N ALA A 160 7.67 -14.01 -1.63
CA ALA A 160 7.87 -15.44 -1.49
C ALA A 160 6.67 -16.10 -0.78
N ALA A 161 6.06 -15.43 0.20
CA ALA A 161 4.82 -15.89 0.84
C ALA A 161 3.63 -15.96 -0.12
N THR A 162 3.60 -15.13 -1.18
CA THR A 162 2.57 -15.22 -2.24
C THR A 162 2.76 -16.41 -3.16
N VAL A 163 3.99 -16.89 -3.37
CA VAL A 163 4.29 -17.95 -4.35
C VAL A 163 3.53 -19.25 -4.05
N PRO A 164 3.55 -19.80 -2.82
CA PRO A 164 2.71 -20.96 -2.49
C PRO A 164 1.22 -20.69 -2.70
N GLY A 165 0.75 -19.46 -2.41
CA GLY A 165 -0.63 -19.05 -2.64
C GLY A 165 -1.00 -19.02 -4.13
N ILE A 166 -0.13 -18.49 -4.98
CA ILE A 166 -0.33 -18.46 -6.45
C ILE A 166 -0.34 -19.90 -6.99
N ILE A 167 0.63 -20.73 -6.62
CA ILE A 167 0.73 -22.13 -7.07
C ILE A 167 -0.49 -22.95 -6.60
N ALA A 168 -0.86 -22.82 -5.32
CA ALA A 168 -2.02 -23.51 -4.76
C ALA A 168 -3.31 -23.15 -5.52
N ASN A 169 -3.44 -21.89 -5.93
CA ASN A 169 -4.66 -21.44 -6.55
C ASN A 169 -4.67 -21.58 -8.09
N SER A 170 -3.53 -21.51 -8.78
CA SER A 170 -3.45 -21.74 -10.23
C SER A 170 -3.84 -23.18 -10.59
N HIS A 171 -3.61 -24.12 -9.66
CA HIS A 171 -4.03 -25.51 -9.78
C HIS A 171 -5.38 -25.81 -9.12
N TYR A 172 -6.12 -24.81 -8.63
CA TYR A 172 -7.38 -25.02 -7.91
C TYR A 172 -8.46 -25.70 -8.76
N SER A 173 -8.43 -25.55 -10.09
CA SER A 173 -9.35 -26.30 -10.97
C SER A 173 -9.10 -27.81 -10.95
N LYS A 174 -7.85 -28.24 -10.73
CA LYS A 174 -7.44 -29.66 -10.64
C LYS A 174 -7.67 -30.25 -9.25
N VAL A 175 -7.82 -29.41 -8.24
CA VAL A 175 -8.08 -29.82 -6.84
C VAL A 175 -9.40 -30.58 -6.70
N PHE A 176 -10.36 -30.35 -7.61
CA PHE A 176 -11.63 -31.07 -7.62
C PHE A 176 -11.50 -32.52 -8.12
N ASP A 177 -10.43 -32.83 -8.85
CA ASP A 177 -10.29 -34.08 -9.59
C ASP A 177 -9.11 -34.95 -9.06
N ASP A 178 -8.17 -34.37 -8.31
CA ASP A 178 -6.98 -35.06 -7.77
C ASP A 178 -6.74 -34.75 -6.27
N GLN A 179 -6.75 -35.80 -5.44
CA GLN A 179 -6.52 -35.73 -4.00
C GLN A 179 -5.12 -35.20 -3.62
N ASN A 180 -4.09 -35.57 -4.38
CA ASN A 180 -2.72 -35.12 -4.13
C ASN A 180 -2.60 -33.59 -4.34
N GLN A 181 -3.27 -33.05 -5.36
CA GLN A 181 -3.31 -31.61 -5.60
C GLN A 181 -4.12 -30.88 -4.53
N ALA A 182 -5.22 -31.49 -4.06
CA ALA A 182 -6.00 -30.96 -2.95
C ALA A 182 -5.17 -30.82 -1.66
N ASP A 183 -4.42 -31.86 -1.31
CA ASP A 183 -3.55 -31.85 -0.13
C ASP A 183 -2.40 -30.85 -0.23
N LYS A 184 -1.75 -30.77 -1.40
CA LYS A 184 -0.71 -29.75 -1.67
C LYS A 184 -1.27 -28.34 -1.57
N THR A 185 -2.45 -28.10 -2.12
CA THR A 185 -3.14 -26.80 -2.06
C THR A 185 -3.45 -26.40 -0.63
N ALA A 186 -3.98 -27.32 0.18
CA ALA A 186 -4.27 -27.07 1.59
C ALA A 186 -2.99 -26.71 2.38
N LYS A 187 -1.91 -27.50 2.21
CA LYS A 187 -0.61 -27.24 2.85
C LYS A 187 -0.05 -25.88 2.45
N ASN A 188 -0.04 -25.56 1.15
CA ASN A 188 0.49 -24.30 0.64
C ASN A 188 -0.29 -23.08 1.17
N ARG A 189 -1.62 -23.19 1.30
CA ARG A 189 -2.47 -22.14 1.87
C ARG A 189 -2.16 -21.85 3.34
N ILE A 190 -1.94 -22.90 4.12
CA ILE A 190 -1.55 -22.81 5.54
C ILE A 190 -0.16 -22.16 5.66
N ILE A 191 0.83 -22.66 4.91
CA ILE A 191 2.20 -22.14 4.92
C ILE A 191 2.22 -20.65 4.55
N SER A 192 1.53 -20.28 3.46
CA SER A 192 1.44 -18.88 3.02
C SER A 192 0.84 -17.96 4.10
N SER A 193 -0.26 -18.38 4.72
CA SER A 193 -0.94 -17.59 5.75
C SER A 193 -0.11 -17.49 7.05
N ALA A 194 0.58 -18.57 7.43
CA ALA A 194 1.47 -18.59 8.60
C ALA A 194 2.69 -17.68 8.40
N ILE A 195 3.33 -17.74 7.23
CA ILE A 195 4.45 -16.84 6.89
C ILE A 195 3.97 -15.39 6.90
N ALA A 196 2.83 -15.09 6.26
CA ALA A 196 2.30 -13.72 6.24
C ALA A 196 2.01 -13.17 7.64
N LEU A 197 1.46 -14.00 8.55
CA LEU A 197 1.26 -13.64 9.95
C LEU A 197 2.59 -13.36 10.66
N ALA A 198 3.56 -14.26 10.53
CA ALA A 198 4.89 -14.11 11.16
C ALA A 198 5.60 -12.84 10.68
N LEU A 199 5.57 -12.55 9.38
CA LEU A 199 6.17 -11.33 8.82
C LEU A 199 5.42 -10.06 9.27
N THR A 200 4.10 -10.13 9.44
CA THR A 200 3.31 -8.99 9.96
C THR A 200 3.62 -8.70 11.43
N VAL A 201 3.77 -9.74 12.25
CA VAL A 201 4.23 -9.60 13.65
C VAL A 201 5.65 -9.03 13.69
N LEU A 202 6.55 -9.51 12.82
CA LEU A 202 7.90 -8.98 12.69
C LEU A 202 7.89 -7.47 12.34
N CYS A 203 7.00 -7.02 11.47
CA CYS A 203 6.82 -5.60 11.15
C CYS A 203 6.47 -4.76 12.40
N ILE A 204 5.57 -5.25 13.25
CA ILE A 204 5.22 -4.60 14.53
C ILE A 204 6.45 -4.53 15.44
N SER A 205 7.13 -5.66 15.62
CA SER A 205 8.33 -5.75 16.47
C SER A 205 9.43 -4.79 16.02
N VAL A 206 9.65 -4.68 14.72
CA VAL A 206 10.64 -3.76 14.13
C VAL A 206 10.24 -2.30 14.33
N ALA A 207 8.96 -1.96 14.17
CA ALA A 207 8.47 -0.60 14.42
C ALA A 207 8.62 -0.20 15.90
N LEU A 208 8.30 -1.12 16.82
CA LEU A 208 8.47 -0.90 18.26
C LEU A 208 9.95 -0.81 18.65
N TRP A 209 10.79 -1.71 18.14
CA TRP A 209 12.23 -1.68 18.34
C TRP A 209 12.82 -0.34 17.88
N GLY A 210 12.44 0.11 16.68
CA GLY A 210 12.85 1.41 16.18
C GLY A 210 12.44 2.54 17.13
N LYS A 211 11.28 2.42 17.80
CA LYS A 211 10.74 3.50 18.65
C LYS A 211 11.53 3.64 19.94
N VAL A 212 12.03 2.52 20.44
CA VAL A 212 12.87 2.44 21.63
C VAL A 212 14.31 2.82 21.30
N LYS A 213 14.86 2.38 20.17
CA LYS A 213 16.29 2.56 19.85
C LYS A 213 16.62 3.80 19.03
N LEU A 214 15.69 4.35 18.25
CA LEU A 214 15.93 5.52 17.42
C LEU A 214 15.31 6.76 18.07
N PRO A 215 16.12 7.72 18.55
CA PRO A 215 15.63 8.85 19.33
C PRO A 215 14.67 9.76 18.56
N ARG A 216 14.80 9.78 17.22
CA ARG A 216 14.07 10.71 16.33
C ARG A 216 12.79 10.15 15.74
N MET A 217 12.40 8.93 16.12
CA MET A 217 11.20 8.34 15.53
C MET A 217 9.93 8.91 16.17
N HIS A 218 9.10 9.55 15.33
CA HIS A 218 7.84 10.15 15.76
C HIS A 218 6.82 9.08 16.18
N LYS A 219 5.98 9.37 17.17
CA LYS A 219 5.00 8.41 17.71
C LYS A 219 3.88 8.07 16.72
N ARG A 220 3.32 9.08 16.03
CA ARG A 220 2.17 8.92 15.12
C ARG A 220 2.40 7.88 14.00
N PRO A 221 3.48 7.91 13.21
CA PRO A 221 3.70 6.90 12.17
C PRO A 221 3.80 5.47 12.71
N VAL A 222 4.39 5.31 13.90
CA VAL A 222 4.50 4.01 14.59
C VAL A 222 3.13 3.50 15.00
N LEU A 223 2.27 4.37 15.54
CA LEU A 223 0.90 4.00 15.91
C LEU A 223 0.06 3.63 14.68
N VAL A 224 0.11 4.43 13.62
CA VAL A 224 -0.60 4.14 12.37
C VAL A 224 -0.15 2.81 11.78
N LEU A 225 1.17 2.58 11.70
CA LEU A 225 1.73 1.33 11.21
C LEU A 225 1.35 0.13 12.10
N GLY A 226 1.42 0.29 13.42
CA GLY A 226 1.00 -0.74 14.36
C GLY A 226 -0.48 -1.11 14.21
N GLN A 227 -1.35 -0.10 14.07
CA GLN A 227 -2.77 -0.30 13.80
C GLN A 227 -2.99 -1.06 12.48
N LEU A 228 -2.28 -0.69 11.41
CA LEU A 228 -2.36 -1.37 10.11
C LEU A 228 -1.90 -2.83 10.21
N CYS A 229 -0.78 -3.10 10.87
CA CYS A 229 -0.31 -4.47 11.07
C CYS A 229 -1.27 -5.30 11.93
N ILE A 230 -1.89 -4.70 12.96
CA ILE A 230 -2.92 -5.39 13.78
C ILE A 230 -4.15 -5.71 12.93
N LEU A 231 -4.66 -4.77 12.12
CA LEU A 231 -5.79 -5.04 11.24
C LEU A 231 -5.45 -6.14 10.22
N LEU A 232 -4.26 -6.10 9.63
CA LEU A 232 -3.83 -7.10 8.67
C LEU A 232 -3.52 -8.46 9.29
N SER A 233 -3.18 -8.56 10.58
CA SER A 233 -2.92 -9.84 11.25
C SER A 233 -4.19 -10.63 11.56
N ILE A 234 -5.33 -9.94 11.72
CA ILE A 234 -6.65 -10.58 11.90
C ILE A 234 -6.96 -11.53 10.73
N ILE A 235 -6.62 -11.12 9.50
CA ILE A 235 -6.91 -11.87 8.27
C ILE A 235 -6.23 -13.25 8.26
N PRO A 236 -4.89 -13.38 8.36
CA PRO A 236 -4.24 -14.68 8.38
C PRO A 236 -4.59 -15.50 9.64
N ILE A 237 -4.90 -14.88 10.79
CA ILE A 237 -5.40 -15.60 11.96
C ILE A 237 -6.74 -16.26 11.63
N TYR A 238 -7.70 -15.51 11.08
CA TYR A 238 -8.98 -16.05 10.65
C TYR A 238 -8.79 -17.16 9.61
N ARG A 239 -7.95 -16.93 8.60
CA ARG A 239 -7.65 -17.94 7.57
C ARG A 239 -7.11 -19.24 8.17
N LEU A 240 -6.11 -19.15 9.05
CA LEU A 240 -5.56 -20.32 9.73
C LEU A 240 -6.61 -21.04 10.59
N SER A 241 -7.54 -20.30 11.20
CA SER A 241 -8.62 -20.89 11.99
C SER A 241 -9.62 -21.69 11.15
N VAL A 242 -9.87 -21.34 9.88
CA VAL A 242 -10.87 -22.01 9.02
C VAL A 242 -10.26 -22.97 7.99
N MET A 243 -8.95 -22.93 7.74
CA MET A 243 -8.29 -23.72 6.69
C MET A 243 -8.26 -25.24 6.94
N HIS A 244 -8.65 -25.70 8.12
CA HIS A 244 -8.74 -27.12 8.43
C HIS A 244 -9.99 -27.79 7.84
N TYR A 245 -11.01 -27.02 7.47
CA TYR A 245 -12.24 -27.56 6.86
C TYR A 245 -12.00 -28.09 5.45
N ARG A 246 -12.53 -29.29 5.19
CA ARG A 246 -12.49 -29.98 3.89
C ARG A 246 -13.90 -30.37 3.47
N ILE A 247 -14.13 -30.38 2.16
CA ILE A 247 -15.41 -30.74 1.56
C ILE A 247 -15.20 -31.69 0.36
N ASP A 248 -16.19 -32.53 0.10
CA ASP A 248 -16.17 -33.49 -1.02
C ASP A 248 -16.79 -32.92 -2.30
N VAL A 249 -17.75 -32.00 -2.17
CA VAL A 249 -18.48 -31.39 -3.28
C VAL A 249 -18.79 -29.93 -3.01
N LEU A 250 -18.69 -29.07 -4.03
CA LEU A 250 -18.96 -27.64 -3.92
C LEU A 250 -20.45 -27.32 -3.65
N ARG A 251 -21.35 -28.25 -3.99
CA ARG A 251 -22.79 -28.16 -3.75
C ARG A 251 -23.23 -28.74 -2.40
N GLY A 252 -22.32 -29.39 -1.68
CA GLY A 252 -22.65 -30.08 -0.44
C GLY A 252 -22.77 -29.16 0.77
N PRO A 253 -23.18 -29.72 1.92
CA PRO A 253 -23.12 -29.02 3.19
C PRO A 253 -21.65 -28.67 3.50
N ASP A 254 -21.36 -27.37 3.57
CA ASP A 254 -20.05 -26.83 3.92
C ASP A 254 -20.20 -26.07 5.25
N PRO A 255 -19.38 -26.36 6.28
CA PRO A 255 -19.37 -25.60 7.53
C PRO A 255 -19.24 -24.08 7.30
N LEU A 256 -18.53 -23.67 6.23
CA LEU A 256 -18.32 -22.28 5.86
C LEU A 256 -19.50 -21.64 5.10
N ASN A 257 -20.54 -22.41 4.79
CA ASN A 257 -21.77 -21.92 4.17
C ASN A 257 -22.88 -21.54 5.16
N SER A 258 -22.69 -21.81 6.45
CA SER A 258 -23.61 -21.34 7.50
C SER A 258 -23.62 -19.81 7.58
N SER A 259 -24.76 -19.21 7.91
CA SER A 259 -24.90 -17.74 8.02
C SER A 259 -23.90 -17.12 8.99
N SER A 260 -23.59 -17.82 10.09
CA SER A 260 -22.58 -17.40 11.07
C SER A 260 -21.18 -17.42 10.46
N ALA A 261 -20.78 -18.48 9.75
CA ALA A 261 -19.48 -18.55 9.10
C ALA A 261 -19.30 -17.46 8.02
N LYS A 262 -20.37 -17.11 7.30
CA LYS A 262 -20.39 -15.97 6.38
C LYS A 262 -20.18 -14.65 7.09
N ALA A 263 -20.89 -14.41 8.19
CA ALA A 263 -20.68 -13.21 9.00
C ALA A 263 -19.23 -13.10 9.48
N LEU A 264 -18.64 -14.20 9.97
CA LEU A 264 -17.24 -14.26 10.38
C LEU A 264 -16.28 -13.93 9.23
N PHE A 265 -16.55 -14.42 8.02
CA PHE A 265 -15.75 -14.08 6.84
C PHE A 265 -15.76 -12.56 6.57
N TYR A 266 -16.93 -11.92 6.54
CA TYR A 266 -17.00 -10.49 6.31
C TYR A 266 -16.36 -9.68 7.44
N ILE A 267 -16.54 -10.07 8.71
CA ILE A 267 -16.03 -9.34 9.88
C ILE A 267 -14.52 -9.50 10.07
N PHE A 268 -13.97 -10.71 9.89
CA PHE A 268 -12.57 -11.00 10.22
C PHE A 268 -11.65 -11.05 8.99
N HIS A 269 -12.20 -11.19 7.78
CA HIS A 269 -11.39 -11.17 6.57
C HIS A 269 -11.59 -9.88 5.76
N VAL A 270 -12.83 -9.48 5.50
CA VAL A 270 -13.11 -8.38 4.56
C VAL A 270 -13.01 -7.01 5.24
N LEU A 271 -13.64 -6.85 6.40
CA LEU A 271 -13.67 -5.58 7.13
C LEU A 271 -12.29 -5.09 7.56
N PRO A 272 -11.37 -5.91 8.11
CA PRO A 272 -10.05 -5.44 8.53
C PRO A 272 -9.20 -5.02 7.33
N GLU A 273 -9.34 -5.71 6.19
CA GLU A 273 -8.69 -5.34 4.94
C GLU A 273 -9.20 -3.96 4.45
N TRP A 274 -10.52 -3.77 4.41
CA TRP A 274 -11.12 -2.50 4.02
C TRP A 274 -10.71 -1.36 4.96
N LEU A 275 -10.70 -1.60 6.28
CA LEU A 275 -10.24 -0.63 7.28
C LEU A 275 -8.76 -0.29 7.09
N ALA A 276 -7.90 -1.27 6.84
CA ALA A 276 -6.47 -1.03 6.60
C ALA A 276 -6.25 -0.14 5.37
N ILE A 277 -6.98 -0.43 4.28
CA ILE A 277 -6.95 0.38 3.05
C ILE A 277 -7.47 1.80 3.34
N CYS A 278 -8.59 1.94 4.04
CA CYS A 278 -9.17 3.23 4.42
C CYS A 278 -8.19 4.07 5.24
N VAL A 279 -7.56 3.47 6.26
CA VAL A 279 -6.52 4.12 7.08
C VAL A 279 -5.34 4.59 6.21
N LEU A 280 -4.82 3.72 5.33
CA LEU A 280 -3.71 4.06 4.43
C LEU A 280 -4.00 5.24 3.51
N ILE A 281 -5.20 5.32 2.94
CA ILE A 281 -5.57 6.40 2.02
C ILE A 281 -5.93 7.68 2.77
N SER A 282 -6.57 7.54 3.94
CA SER A 282 -6.92 8.68 4.80
C SER A 282 -5.67 9.40 5.32
N GLU A 283 -4.60 8.67 5.59
CA GLU A 283 -3.32 9.22 6.03
C GLU A 283 -2.53 9.79 4.85
N ASN A 284 -1.92 10.97 5.02
CA ASN A 284 -0.97 11.47 4.02
C ASN A 284 0.37 10.76 4.26
N VAL A 285 0.52 9.56 3.68
CA VAL A 285 1.70 8.70 3.89
C VAL A 285 3.01 9.43 3.64
N ARG A 286 3.04 10.37 2.69
CA ARG A 286 4.22 11.19 2.41
C ARG A 286 4.58 12.12 3.56
N LYS A 287 3.59 12.77 4.18
CA LYS A 287 3.80 13.64 5.35
C LYS A 287 4.05 12.84 6.61
N THR A 288 3.29 11.76 6.81
CA THR A 288 3.34 10.93 8.01
C THR A 288 4.65 10.15 8.08
N PHE A 289 5.03 9.44 7.02
CA PHE A 289 6.22 8.58 7.00
C PHE A 289 7.46 9.23 6.36
N GLY A 290 7.32 10.41 5.76
CA GLY A 290 8.43 11.10 5.08
C GLY A 290 8.94 10.33 3.86
N THR A 291 8.05 9.68 3.11
CA THR A 291 8.44 8.76 2.01
C THR A 291 8.93 9.47 0.75
N GLY A 292 8.64 10.76 0.57
CA GLY A 292 8.80 11.40 -0.74
C GLY A 292 7.86 10.80 -1.79
N LEU A 293 8.23 10.87 -3.07
CA LEU A 293 7.41 10.32 -4.15
C LEU A 293 7.55 8.79 -4.30
N PHE A 294 8.77 8.28 -4.14
CA PHE A 294 9.12 6.89 -4.43
C PHE A 294 9.58 6.07 -3.20
N GLY A 295 9.52 6.65 -2.00
CA GLY A 295 10.14 6.02 -0.83
C GLY A 295 11.66 6.11 -0.82
N ASP A 296 12.27 5.33 0.06
CA ASP A 296 13.71 5.06 0.06
C ASP A 296 14.03 3.89 -0.89
N TRP A 297 14.33 4.18 -2.14
CA TRP A 297 14.75 3.15 -3.13
C TRP A 297 16.25 2.89 -3.13
N ARG A 298 17.03 3.67 -2.36
CA ARG A 298 18.49 3.61 -2.41
C ARG A 298 19.00 2.43 -1.59
N GLY A 299 19.90 1.64 -2.18
CA GLY A 299 20.60 0.55 -1.47
C GLY A 299 21.84 1.01 -0.68
N LYS A 300 22.37 2.19 -0.99
CA LYS A 300 23.55 2.77 -0.33
C LYS A 300 23.38 4.28 -0.14
N ASP A 301 24.14 4.83 0.80
CA ASP A 301 24.26 6.27 0.97
C ASP A 301 25.04 6.90 -0.20
N GLU A 302 24.82 8.20 -0.39
CA GLU A 302 25.45 8.98 -1.45
C GLU A 302 26.95 9.11 -1.17
N THR A 303 27.79 8.90 -2.18
CA THR A 303 29.24 9.17 -2.04
C THR A 303 29.49 10.68 -2.02
N GLU A 304 30.63 11.12 -1.46
CA GLU A 304 30.95 12.56 -1.46
C GLU A 304 31.07 13.13 -2.90
N THR A 305 31.48 12.31 -3.87
CA THR A 305 31.49 12.68 -5.30
C THR A 305 30.08 12.83 -5.89
N GLU A 306 29.14 11.96 -5.51
CA GLU A 306 27.74 12.08 -5.92
C GLU A 306 27.09 13.32 -5.26
N LYS A 307 27.38 13.54 -3.97
CA LYS A 307 26.89 14.68 -3.18
C LYS A 307 27.36 16.01 -3.77
N THR A 308 28.64 16.14 -4.06
CA THR A 308 29.21 17.35 -4.71
C THR A 308 28.58 17.58 -6.08
N LYS A 309 28.46 16.54 -6.91
CA LYS A 309 27.78 16.62 -8.21
C LYS A 309 26.32 17.06 -8.09
N ARG A 310 25.59 16.57 -7.08
CA ARG A 310 24.21 16.95 -6.80
C ARG A 310 24.09 18.40 -6.35
N LEU A 311 24.98 18.85 -5.47
CA LEU A 311 25.02 20.24 -5.00
C LEU A 311 25.35 21.19 -6.16
N ALA A 312 26.34 20.86 -6.99
CA ALA A 312 26.67 21.62 -8.20
C ALA A 312 25.47 21.70 -9.17
N LYS A 313 24.76 20.59 -9.38
CA LYS A 313 23.55 20.57 -10.22
C LYS A 313 22.39 21.39 -9.62
N ARG A 314 22.28 21.49 -8.30
CA ARG A 314 21.28 22.33 -7.62
C ARG A 314 21.64 23.81 -7.75
N ALA A 315 22.90 24.16 -7.50
CA ALA A 315 23.43 25.52 -7.68
C ALA A 315 23.20 26.01 -9.12
N ALA A 316 23.59 25.22 -10.13
CA ALA A 316 23.37 25.57 -11.54
C ALA A 316 21.89 25.75 -11.91
N LYS A 317 20.97 24.97 -11.30
CA LYS A 317 19.52 25.15 -11.49
C LYS A 317 19.00 26.41 -10.83
N GLU A 318 19.53 26.78 -9.68
CA GLU A 318 19.16 28.00 -8.97
C GLU A 318 19.67 29.24 -9.69
N GLU A 319 20.90 29.21 -10.20
CA GLU A 319 21.46 30.26 -11.06
C GLU A 319 20.63 30.43 -12.34
N LYS A 320 20.29 29.34 -13.03
CA LYS A 320 19.42 29.40 -14.21
C LYS A 320 18.04 29.99 -13.89
N LYS A 321 17.46 29.65 -12.73
CA LYS A 321 16.18 30.24 -12.30
C LYS A 321 16.31 31.73 -11.98
N LYS A 322 17.38 32.15 -11.31
CA LYS A 322 17.67 33.57 -11.03
C LYS A 322 17.86 34.35 -12.33
N GLY A 323 18.61 33.81 -13.30
CA GLY A 323 18.80 34.40 -14.62
C GLY A 323 17.49 34.62 -15.37
N ILE A 324 16.64 33.57 -15.47
CA ILE A 324 15.32 33.67 -16.10
C ILE A 324 14.43 34.68 -15.37
N SER A 325 14.49 34.75 -14.04
CA SER A 325 13.73 35.73 -13.27
C SER A 325 14.17 37.16 -13.55
N MET A 326 15.48 37.41 -13.67
CA MET A 326 16.04 38.72 -14.01
C MET A 326 15.69 39.14 -15.45
N GLU A 327 15.72 38.20 -16.39
CA GLU A 327 15.34 38.46 -17.78
C GLU A 327 13.85 38.82 -17.90
N LYS A 328 12.98 38.11 -17.17
CA LYS A 328 11.54 38.46 -17.08
C LYS A 328 11.29 39.82 -16.45
N LEU A 329 12.04 40.20 -15.42
CA LEU A 329 11.94 41.52 -14.79
C LEU A 329 12.32 42.63 -15.80
N LYS A 330 13.41 42.46 -16.55
CA LYS A 330 13.82 43.42 -17.60
C LYS A 330 12.79 43.56 -18.72
N GLN A 331 12.17 42.47 -19.17
CA GLN A 331 11.14 42.52 -20.22
C GLN A 331 9.82 43.14 -19.71
N GLY A 332 9.46 42.94 -18.44
CA GLY A 332 8.30 43.56 -17.82
C GLY A 332 8.40 45.10 -17.77
N ASP A 333 9.54 45.64 -17.37
CA ASP A 333 9.78 47.10 -17.30
C ASP A 333 9.71 47.78 -18.67
N ILE A 334 10.14 47.09 -19.74
CA ILE A 334 10.08 47.62 -21.11
C ILE A 334 8.63 47.65 -21.62
N GLY A 335 7.83 46.64 -21.30
CA GLY A 335 6.41 46.56 -21.68
C GLY A 335 5.53 47.62 -21.01
N GLU A 336 5.84 48.02 -19.77
CA GLU A 336 5.06 49.03 -19.04
C GLU A 336 5.39 50.46 -19.48
N LYS A 337 6.65 50.74 -19.88
CA LYS A 337 7.03 52.03 -20.48
C LYS A 337 6.42 52.25 -21.86
N GLY A 338 6.40 51.23 -22.73
CA GLY A 338 5.79 51.34 -24.06
C GLY A 338 4.27 51.54 -24.06
N LYS A 339 3.58 51.13 -22.99
CA LYS A 339 2.12 51.31 -22.86
C LYS A 339 1.72 52.71 -22.37
N LYS A 340 2.60 53.42 -21.66
CA LYS A 340 2.37 54.81 -21.24
C LYS A 340 2.58 55.81 -22.38
N GLU A 341 3.46 55.52 -23.35
CA GLU A 341 3.67 56.41 -24.51
C GLU A 341 2.53 56.34 -25.54
N ASN A 342 1.81 55.21 -25.65
CA ASN A 342 0.68 55.07 -26.60
C ASN A 342 -0.71 55.39 -26.02
N GLY A 343 -0.81 55.79 -24.74
CA GLY A 343 -2.08 56.16 -24.11
C GLY A 343 -2.44 57.64 -24.17
N LEU A 344 -1.61 58.47 -24.81
CA LEU A 344 -1.72 59.94 -24.77
C LEU A 344 -2.15 60.55 -26.11
N VAL A 345 -3.01 59.89 -26.89
CA VAL A 345 -3.64 60.50 -28.07
C VAL A 345 -5.03 59.87 -28.25
N VAL A 346 -6.08 60.52 -27.72
CA VAL A 346 -7.39 60.75 -28.35
C VAL A 346 -8.20 61.56 -27.31
N THR A 347 -8.05 62.88 -27.33
CA THR A 347 -9.13 63.79 -26.91
C THR A 347 -9.67 64.37 -28.21
N GLN A 348 -10.82 63.83 -28.64
CA GLN A 348 -11.61 64.38 -29.74
C GLN A 348 -12.32 65.64 -29.25
N GLU A 349 -12.01 66.77 -29.88
CA GLU A 349 -12.91 67.92 -29.98
C GLU A 349 -14.08 67.56 -30.91
N SER A 350 -15.30 67.89 -30.49
CA SER A 350 -16.43 68.06 -31.39
C SER A 350 -17.35 69.16 -30.86
N VAL A 351 -17.61 70.09 -31.77
CA VAL A 351 -18.41 71.32 -31.73
C VAL A 351 -19.90 71.02 -31.76
#